data_AF-A0A0Q5F7F3-F1
#
_entry.id   AF-A0A0Q5F7F3-F1
#
_cell.length_a   1.000
_cell.length_b   1.000
_cell.length_c   1.000
_cell.angle_alpha   90.00
_cell.angle_beta   90.00
_cell.angle_gamma   90.00
#
_symmetry.space_group_name_H-M   'P 1'
#
loop_
_entity.id
_entity.type
_entity.pdbx_description
1 polymer ?
#
loop_
_entity_poly.entity_id
_entity_poly.type
_entity_poly.pdbx_seq_one_letter_code
_entity_poly.pdbx_strand_id
1 'polypeptide(L)'
;MIKSKPDIKSFKKDPNDFLEGGEADKALNKMTVREEPVAQEPAIEAFKPEPTIQKLFRLRWDIANALKMGAAQESAKSGKRVTETDIVQQLLKKHYNLK
;
A
#
# COMPACT_ATOMS: atom_id res chain seq x y z
N MET A 1 -40.10 -14.60 22.14
CA MET A 1 -39.24 -15.80 21.99
C MET A 1 -37.81 -15.33 21.74
N ILE A 2 -36.92 -15.51 22.71
CA ILE A 2 -35.49 -15.24 22.55
C ILE A 2 -34.88 -16.43 21.83
N LYS A 3 -34.35 -16.21 20.61
CA LYS A 3 -33.66 -17.25 19.85
C LYS A 3 -32.41 -17.65 20.63
N SER A 4 -32.33 -18.93 21.01
CA SER A 4 -31.17 -19.50 21.70
C SER A 4 -29.89 -19.25 20.90
N LYS A 5 -28.77 -19.05 21.58
CA LYS A 5 -27.47 -18.85 20.91
C LYS A 5 -27.14 -20.07 20.04
N PRO A 6 -26.60 -19.88 18.83
CA PRO A 6 -26.19 -20.98 17.97
C PRO A 6 -25.13 -21.84 18.65
N ASP A 7 -25.27 -23.17 18.52
CA ASP A 7 -24.38 -24.13 19.16
C ASP A 7 -23.03 -24.18 18.42
N ILE A 8 -21.97 -23.77 19.11
CA ILE A 8 -20.61 -23.64 18.56
C ILE A 8 -19.79 -24.93 18.69
N LYS A 9 -20.33 -25.99 19.30
CA LYS A 9 -19.63 -27.27 19.51
C LYS A 9 -19.30 -28.02 18.21
N SER A 10 -19.97 -27.67 17.11
CA SER A 10 -19.69 -28.23 15.78
C SER A 10 -18.58 -27.49 15.03
N PHE A 11 -18.10 -26.35 15.55
CA PHE A 11 -17.08 -25.54 14.90
C PHE A 11 -15.68 -26.14 15.15
N LYS A 12 -15.32 -27.14 14.34
CA LYS A 12 -14.00 -27.78 14.32
C LYS A 12 -13.15 -27.19 13.19
N LYS A 13 -12.79 -25.92 13.30
CA LYS A 13 -11.82 -25.28 12.41
C LYS A 13 -10.60 -24.91 13.24
N ASP A 14 -9.42 -25.22 12.72
CA ASP A 14 -8.19 -24.95 13.46
C ASP A 14 -7.98 -23.43 13.49
N PRO A 15 -7.73 -22.82 14.67
CA PRO A 15 -7.53 -21.36 14.78
C PRO A 15 -6.35 -20.85 13.95
N ASN A 16 -5.41 -21.74 13.66
CA ASN A 16 -4.26 -21.45 12.80
C ASN A 16 -4.60 -21.46 11.31
N ASP A 17 -5.75 -21.98 10.86
CA ASP A 17 -6.13 -21.93 9.44
C ASP A 17 -6.25 -20.49 8.94
N PHE A 18 -6.63 -19.56 9.82
CA PHE A 18 -6.67 -18.14 9.48
C PHE A 18 -5.27 -17.51 9.38
N LEU A 19 -4.34 -17.94 10.24
CA LEU A 19 -2.96 -17.47 10.24
C LEU A 19 -2.14 -18.06 9.07
N GLU A 20 -2.44 -19.30 8.67
CA GLU A 20 -1.78 -19.99 7.57
C GLU A 20 -2.49 -19.84 6.21
N GLY A 21 -3.68 -19.21 6.18
CA GLY A 21 -4.54 -19.00 5.01
C GLY A 21 -4.02 -17.99 3.98
N GLY A 22 -2.72 -17.66 4.01
CA GLY A 22 -2.02 -16.92 2.96
C GLY A 22 -1.77 -17.77 1.70
N GLU A 23 -2.79 -18.45 1.17
CA GLU A 23 -2.64 -19.28 -0.03
C GLU A 23 -2.30 -18.46 -1.29
N ALA A 24 -2.54 -17.15 -1.28
CA ALA A 24 -2.10 -16.24 -2.34
C ALA A 24 -0.56 -16.17 -2.46
N ASP A 25 0.17 -16.39 -1.36
CA ASP A 25 1.64 -16.30 -1.32
C ASP A 25 2.31 -17.67 -1.58
N LYS A 26 1.61 -18.78 -1.33
CA LYS A 26 2.12 -20.14 -1.61
C LYS A 26 2.15 -20.45 -3.12
N ALA A 27 1.30 -19.82 -3.92
CA ALA A 27 1.30 -20.00 -5.39
C ALA A 27 2.54 -19.39 -6.07
N LEU A 28 3.15 -18.36 -5.49
CA LEU A 28 4.42 -17.79 -5.97
C LEU A 28 5.63 -18.69 -5.68
N ASN A 29 5.59 -19.48 -4.61
CA ASN A 29 6.75 -20.26 -4.16
C ASN A 29 6.85 -21.68 -4.75
N LYS A 30 5.86 -22.15 -5.51
CA LYS A 30 5.87 -23.50 -6.11
C LYS A 30 6.28 -23.55 -7.59
N MET A 31 6.56 -22.39 -8.20
CA MET A 31 7.06 -22.31 -9.59
C MET A 31 8.59 -22.34 -9.71
N THR A 32 9.34 -22.43 -8.60
CA THR A 32 10.81 -22.36 -8.61
C THR A 32 11.55 -23.71 -8.68
N VAL A 33 10.91 -24.77 -9.15
CA VAL A 33 11.63 -26.00 -9.56
C VAL A 33 11.09 -26.54 -10.88
N ARG A 34 11.29 -25.80 -11.97
CA ARG A 34 11.46 -26.37 -13.31
C ARG A 34 12.49 -25.53 -14.04
N GLU A 35 13.67 -26.11 -14.24
CA GLU A 35 14.71 -25.61 -15.14
C GLU A 35 14.14 -25.52 -16.56
N GLU A 36 14.24 -24.35 -17.20
CA GLU A 36 14.49 -24.09 -18.64
C GLU A 36 14.45 -22.57 -18.90
N PRO A 37 15.19 -22.05 -19.90
CA PRO A 37 15.85 -20.75 -19.85
C PRO A 37 14.91 -19.62 -20.28
N VAL A 38 14.64 -18.68 -19.37
CA VAL A 38 13.86 -17.49 -19.69
C VAL A 38 14.74 -16.26 -19.61
N ALA A 39 14.74 -15.56 -20.74
CA ALA A 39 15.13 -14.19 -21.00
C ALA A 39 15.58 -13.36 -19.79
N GLN A 40 16.71 -12.68 -19.97
CA GLN A 40 17.19 -11.58 -19.13
C GLN A 40 16.06 -10.54 -18.93
N GLU A 41 15.29 -10.69 -17.86
CA GLU A 41 14.51 -9.59 -17.31
C GLU A 41 15.50 -8.58 -16.74
N PRO A 42 15.39 -7.28 -17.06
CA PRO A 42 16.30 -6.30 -16.50
C PRO A 42 16.14 -6.35 -14.99
N ALA A 43 17.27 -6.61 -14.30
CA ALA A 43 17.36 -6.49 -12.86
C ALA A 43 16.69 -5.17 -12.46
N ILE A 44 15.54 -5.28 -11.81
CA ILE A 44 14.90 -4.13 -11.18
C ILE A 44 15.87 -3.79 -10.06
N GLU A 45 16.78 -2.85 -10.35
CA GLU A 45 17.68 -2.29 -9.38
C GLU A 45 16.83 -1.94 -8.18
N ALA A 46 17.05 -2.66 -7.09
CA ALA A 46 16.43 -2.37 -5.81
C ALA A 46 16.91 -0.97 -5.42
N PHE A 47 16.17 0.05 -5.87
CA PHE A 47 16.35 1.43 -5.48
C PHE A 47 16.34 1.42 -3.96
N LYS A 48 17.53 1.60 -3.36
CA LYS A 48 17.64 1.77 -1.91
C LYS A 48 16.70 2.92 -1.58
N PRO A 49 15.61 2.70 -0.82
CA PRO A 49 14.70 3.78 -0.51
C PRO A 49 15.51 4.85 0.21
N GLU A 50 15.50 6.07 -0.33
CA GLU A 50 16.13 7.20 0.35
C GLU A 50 15.58 7.27 1.78
N PRO A 51 16.42 7.62 2.76
CA PRO A 51 15.98 7.70 4.15
C PRO A 51 14.84 8.71 4.26
N THR A 52 13.64 8.22 4.57
CA THR A 52 12.45 9.05 4.77
C THR A 52 12.31 9.43 6.24
N ILE A 53 12.01 10.71 6.49
CA ILE A 53 11.75 11.23 7.85
C ILE A 53 10.32 11.73 7.90
N GLN A 54 9.53 11.23 8.87
CA GLN A 54 8.17 11.71 9.09
C GLN A 54 8.18 13.02 9.88
N LYS A 55 7.44 14.02 9.41
CA LYS A 55 7.24 15.31 10.09
C LYS A 55 5.75 15.53 10.35
N LEU A 56 5.41 15.94 11.56
CA LEU A 56 4.05 16.25 11.96
C LEU A 56 3.85 17.76 11.95
N PHE A 57 2.93 18.24 11.11
CA PHE A 57 2.56 19.65 11.02
C PHE A 57 1.13 19.85 11.52
N ARG A 58 0.89 20.97 12.19
CA ARG A 58 -0.48 21.46 12.43
C ARG A 58 -0.86 22.37 11.29
N LEU A 59 -1.83 21.93 10.48
CA LEU A 59 -2.35 22.70 9.36
C LEU A 59 -3.67 23.37 9.73
N ARG A 60 -3.96 24.52 9.12
CA ARG A 60 -5.30 25.10 9.18
C ARG A 60 -6.29 24.22 8.40
N TRP A 61 -7.55 24.28 8.79
CA TRP A 61 -8.62 23.44 8.23
C TRP A 61 -8.80 23.63 6.72
N ASP A 62 -8.74 24.88 6.25
CA ASP A 62 -8.82 25.24 4.84
C ASP A 62 -7.69 24.59 4.02
N ILE A 63 -6.46 24.65 4.52
CA ILE A 63 -5.28 24.05 3.88
C ILE A 63 -5.41 22.52 3.82
N ALA A 64 -5.82 21.89 4.92
CA ALA A 64 -6.01 20.43 4.98
C ALA A 64 -7.08 19.97 3.96
N ASN A 65 -8.18 20.70 3.85
CA ASN A 65 -9.24 20.38 2.89
C ASN A 65 -8.76 20.59 1.44
N ALA A 66 -8.02 21.67 1.18
CA ALA A 66 -7.45 21.96 -0.12
C ALA A 66 -6.45 20.87 -0.56
N LEU A 67 -5.61 20.36 0.35
CA LEU A 67 -4.69 19.26 0.05
C LEU A 67 -5.44 18.00 -0.38
N LYS A 68 -6.47 17.61 0.38
CA LYS A 68 -7.28 16.43 0.09
C LYS A 68 -7.96 16.53 -1.28
N MET A 69 -8.62 17.67 -1.54
CA MET A 69 -9.32 17.89 -2.81
C MET A 69 -8.34 18.03 -3.98
N GLY A 70 -7.20 18.70 -3.77
CA GLY A 70 -6.14 18.87 -4.74
C GLY A 70 -5.57 17.53 -5.20
N ALA A 71 -5.26 16.62 -4.27
CA ALA A 71 -4.76 15.28 -4.58
C ALA A 71 -5.74 14.48 -5.45
N ALA A 72 -7.04 14.54 -5.12
CA ALA A 72 -8.07 13.86 -5.91
C ALA A 72 -8.18 14.44 -7.32
N GLN A 73 -8.18 15.78 -7.45
CA GLN A 73 -8.26 16.46 -8.74
C GLN A 73 -7.02 16.20 -9.61
N GLU A 74 -5.83 16.22 -9.03
CA GLU A 74 -4.59 15.98 -9.76
C GLU A 74 -4.48 14.52 -10.19
N SER A 75 -4.97 13.60 -9.37
CA SER A 75 -5.07 12.19 -9.74
C SER A 75 -5.99 11.98 -10.94
N ALA A 76 -7.16 12.62 -10.93
CA ALA A 76 -8.10 12.54 -12.04
C ALA A 76 -7.55 13.16 -13.33
N LYS A 77 -6.79 14.26 -13.22
CA LYS A 77 -6.21 14.96 -14.37
C LYS A 77 -5.02 14.22 -15.00
N SER A 78 -4.11 13.71 -14.17
CA SER A 78 -2.87 13.05 -14.64
C SER A 78 -3.08 11.59 -15.05
N GLY A 79 -4.19 10.98 -14.62
CA GLY A 79 -4.42 9.54 -14.77
C GLY A 79 -3.50 8.68 -13.88
N LYS A 80 -2.75 9.30 -12.97
CA LYS A 80 -1.85 8.63 -12.00
C LYS A 80 -2.31 8.95 -10.59
N ARG A 81 -2.04 8.05 -9.64
CA ARG A 81 -2.32 8.31 -8.23
C ARG A 81 -1.38 9.41 -7.72
N VAL A 82 -1.95 10.49 -7.20
CA VAL A 82 -1.25 11.58 -6.52
C VAL A 82 -1.75 11.64 -5.07
N THR A 83 -0.82 11.68 -4.12
CA THR A 83 -1.12 11.77 -2.69
C THR A 83 -0.85 13.17 -2.15
N GLU A 84 -1.41 13.49 -0.97
CA GLU A 84 -1.12 14.73 -0.26
C GLU A 84 0.39 14.88 0.03
N THR A 85 1.06 13.77 0.32
CA THR A 85 2.51 13.74 0.53
C THR A 85 3.27 14.13 -0.74
N ASP A 86 2.83 13.70 -1.92
CA ASP A 86 3.48 14.05 -3.20
C ASP A 86 3.38 15.55 -3.47
N ILE A 87 2.19 16.13 -3.26
CA ILE A 87 1.95 17.56 -3.40
C ILE A 87 2.86 18.35 -2.44
N VAL A 88 2.90 17.95 -1.17
CA VAL A 88 3.73 18.62 -0.16
C VAL A 88 5.22 18.50 -0.52
N GLN A 89 5.68 17.32 -0.93
CA GLN A 89 7.07 17.13 -1.37
C GLN A 89 7.39 18.02 -2.58
N GLN A 90 6.53 18.07 -3.59
CA GLN A 90 6.75 18.91 -4.77
C GLN A 90 6.77 20.40 -4.43
N LEU A 91 5.88 20.85 -3.55
CA LEU A 91 5.86 22.24 -3.06
C LEU A 91 7.14 22.57 -2.29
N LEU A 92 7.60 21.68 -1.40
CA LEU A 92 8.84 21.87 -0.66
C LEU A 92 10.06 21.87 -1.59
N LYS A 93 10.12 20.95 -2.54
CA LYS A 93 11.17 20.91 -3.56
C LYS A 93 11.22 22.21 -4.34
N LYS A 94 10.07 22.70 -4.80
CA LYS A 94 9.97 23.98 -5.52
C LYS A 94 10.37 25.18 -4.65
N HIS A 95 9.91 25.24 -3.40
CA HIS A 95 10.19 26.37 -2.49
C HIS A 95 11.67 26.47 -2.12
N TYR A 96 12.32 25.34 -1.87
CA TYR A 96 13.74 25.28 -1.50
C TYR A 96 14.68 25.03 -2.69
N ASN A 97 14.15 24.99 -3.92
CA ASN A 97 14.88 24.68 -5.15
C ASN A 97 15.68 23.35 -5.06
N LEU A 98 15.06 22.33 -4.45
CA LEU A 98 15.60 20.96 -4.42
C LEU A 98 15.25 20.23 -5.72
N LYS A 99 16.18 19.44 -6.23
CA LYS A 99 16.01 18.67 -7.47
C LYS A 99 15.20 17.38 -7.26
#